data_AF-A0AAV4HCE1-F1
#
_entry.id   AF-A0AAV4HCE1-F1
#
_cell.length_a   1.000
_cell.length_b   1.000
_cell.length_c   1.000
_cell.angle_alpha   90.00
_cell.angle_beta   90.00
_cell.angle_gamma   90.00
#
_symmetry.space_group_name_H-M   'P 1'
#
loop_
_entity.id
_entity.type
_entity.pdbx_description
1 polymer ?
#
loop_
_entity_poly.entity_id
_entity_poly.type
_entity_poly.pdbx_seq_one_letter_code
_entity_poly.pdbx_strand_id
1 'polypeptide(L)'
;MDFYGNGILIEKRRLNEVLSIQNSFYSFEKFRYMCILSGCDYLPSLPGIGLVKACKVLKTARQQDLRQLLKKLPTYLKMNLAVTDEYVEKFICADNTFLYQLVFDPLQRKMIPLNPYAPEVDTSQLDYAGRYPLPLLACS
;
A
#
# COMPACT_ATOMS: atom_id res chain seq x y z
N MET A 1 5.99 11.58 -19.93
CA MET A 1 5.80 11.77 -21.38
C MET A 1 6.45 13.09 -21.72
N ASP A 2 7.32 13.14 -22.72
CA ASP A 2 7.89 14.40 -23.18
C ASP A 2 6.90 15.15 -24.08
N PHE A 3 7.30 16.35 -24.54
CA PHE A 3 6.48 17.18 -25.42
C PHE A 3 6.09 16.49 -26.74
N TYR A 4 6.85 15.49 -27.18
CA TYR A 4 6.64 14.77 -28.43
C TYR A 4 5.82 13.49 -28.25
N GLY A 5 5.33 13.21 -27.04
CA GLY A 5 4.57 12.01 -26.75
C GLY A 5 5.42 10.79 -26.37
N ASN A 6 6.75 10.92 -26.26
CA ASN A 6 7.60 9.80 -25.88
C ASN A 6 7.50 9.52 -24.37
N GLY A 7 7.48 8.25 -23.98
CA GLY A 7 7.41 7.86 -22.59
C GLY A 7 7.83 6.42 -22.34
N ILE A 8 7.98 6.09 -21.06
CA ILE A 8 8.23 4.72 -20.60
C ILE A 8 6.91 4.19 -20.05
N LEU A 9 6.41 3.11 -20.65
CA LEU A 9 5.24 2.39 -20.16
C LEU A 9 5.68 1.36 -19.12
N ILE A 10 5.07 1.41 -17.93
CA ILE A 10 5.25 0.40 -16.89
C ILE A 10 3.91 -0.30 -16.69
N GLU A 11 3.87 -1.59 -17.00
CA GLU A 11 2.65 -2.39 -16.91
C GLU A 11 2.62 -3.18 -15.60
N LYS A 12 1.54 -3.04 -14.83
CA LYS A 12 1.30 -3.78 -13.59
C LYS A 12 1.52 -5.29 -13.74
N ARG A 13 1.05 -5.88 -14.85
CA ARG A 13 1.15 -7.33 -15.14
C ARG A 13 2.57 -7.85 -15.34
N ARG A 14 3.56 -6.96 -15.51
CA ARG A 14 4.97 -7.28 -15.77
C ARG A 14 5.89 -6.88 -14.61
N LEU A 15 5.36 -6.33 -13.53
CA LEU A 15 6.16 -5.86 -12.39
C LEU A 15 6.95 -6.99 -11.72
N ASN A 16 6.42 -8.21 -11.73
CA ASN A 16 7.12 -9.40 -11.24
C ASN A 16 8.41 -9.70 -12.01
N GLU A 17 8.47 -9.40 -13.32
CA GLU A 17 9.65 -9.62 -14.18
C GLU A 17 10.78 -8.70 -13.71
N VAL A 18 10.47 -7.41 -13.51
CA VAL A 18 11.41 -6.38 -13.07
C VAL A 18 11.91 -6.66 -11.66
N LEU A 19 11.02 -7.13 -10.77
CA LEU A 19 11.40 -7.47 -9.41
C LEU A 19 12.08 -8.84 -9.31
N SER A 20 12.14 -9.62 -10.40
CA SER A 20 12.64 -11.00 -10.40
C SER A 20 11.95 -11.88 -9.35
N ILE A 21 10.61 -11.87 -9.36
CA ILE A 21 9.74 -12.68 -8.49
C ILE A 21 8.95 -13.63 -9.37
N GLN A 22 8.95 -14.93 -9.04
CA GLN A 22 8.11 -15.91 -9.74
C GLN A 22 6.62 -15.55 -9.56
N ASN A 23 5.82 -15.72 -10.62
CA ASN A 23 4.40 -15.36 -10.62
C ASN A 23 3.60 -15.97 -9.46
N SER A 24 3.90 -17.23 -9.10
CA SER A 24 3.24 -17.92 -7.99
C SER A 24 3.42 -17.25 -6.62
N PHE A 25 4.45 -16.43 -6.46
CA PHE A 25 4.77 -15.74 -5.20
C PHE A 25 4.49 -14.24 -5.23
N TYR A 26 4.16 -13.68 -6.40
CA TYR A 26 3.86 -12.27 -6.59
C TYR A 26 2.36 -11.99 -6.45
N SER A 27 2.02 -10.91 -5.75
CA SER A 27 0.70 -10.30 -5.79
C SER A 27 0.85 -8.78 -5.80
N PHE A 28 -0.17 -8.06 -6.26
CA PHE A 28 -0.11 -6.60 -6.25
C PHE A 28 -0.20 -6.01 -4.83
N GLU A 29 -0.90 -6.70 -3.93
CA GLU A 29 -0.91 -6.41 -2.49
C GLU A 29 0.53 -6.42 -1.93
N LYS A 30 1.28 -7.49 -2.24
CA LYS A 30 2.70 -7.61 -1.92
C LYS A 30 3.51 -6.44 -2.48
N PHE A 31 3.31 -6.07 -3.74
CA PHE A 31 3.97 -4.91 -4.34
C PHE A 31 3.68 -3.61 -3.57
N ARG A 32 2.42 -3.39 -3.18
CA ARG A 32 2.02 -2.25 -2.35
C ARG A 32 2.70 -2.27 -0.98
N TYR A 33 2.76 -3.42 -0.29
CA TYR A 33 3.50 -3.55 0.97
C TYR A 33 4.97 -3.19 0.81
N MET A 34 5.61 -3.58 -0.29
CA MET A 34 6.99 -3.18 -0.58
C MET A 34 7.14 -1.67 -0.69
N CYS A 35 6.22 -0.98 -1.38
CA CYS A 35 6.23 0.48 -1.50
C CYS A 35 6.06 1.17 -0.15
N ILE A 36 5.14 0.71 0.69
CA ILE A 36 4.94 1.27 2.03
C ILE A 36 6.17 1.00 2.91
N LEU A 37 6.72 -0.23 2.89
CA LEU A 37 7.92 -0.59 3.65
C LEU A 37 9.15 0.23 3.25
N SER A 38 9.27 0.60 1.98
CA SER A 38 10.36 1.46 1.49
C SER A 38 10.21 2.93 1.88
N GLY A 39 9.10 3.29 2.51
CA GLY A 39 8.72 4.66 2.82
C GLY A 39 7.83 5.25 1.73
N CYS A 40 6.74 5.89 2.16
CA CYS A 40 5.83 6.63 1.31
C CYS A 40 5.32 7.88 2.03
N ASP A 41 4.50 8.69 1.36
CA ASP A 41 3.97 9.93 1.93
C ASP A 41 3.06 9.70 3.16
N TYR A 42 2.50 8.50 3.30
CA TYR A 42 1.65 8.14 4.45
C TYR A 42 2.44 7.57 5.64
N LEU A 43 3.63 7.01 5.39
CA LEU A 43 4.44 6.36 6.42
C LEU A 43 5.94 6.42 6.05
N PRO A 44 6.77 7.09 6.86
CA PRO A 44 8.22 7.00 6.68
C PRO A 44 8.70 5.56 6.87
N SER A 45 9.71 5.15 6.10
CA SER A 45 10.36 3.85 6.26
C SER A 45 11.01 3.71 7.63
N LEU A 46 11.12 2.48 8.13
CA LEU A 46 12.01 2.20 9.26
C LEU A 46 13.47 2.51 8.92
N PRO A 47 14.30 2.92 9.92
CA PRO A 47 15.70 3.26 9.70
C PRO A 47 16.48 2.17 8.95
N GLY A 48 17.11 2.57 7.85
CA GLY A 48 17.91 1.68 7.02
C GLY A 48 17.09 0.70 6.16
N ILE A 49 15.77 0.86 6.06
CA ILE A 49 14.92 0.12 5.10
C ILE A 49 14.61 1.03 3.92
N GLY A 50 15.00 0.58 2.72
CA GLY A 50 14.57 1.16 1.45
C GLY A 50 14.10 0.06 0.50
N LEU A 51 13.89 0.40 -0.77
CA LEU A 51 13.29 -0.48 -1.78
C LEU A 51 14.00 -1.85 -1.89
N VAL A 52 15.33 -1.89 -1.83
CA VAL A 52 16.11 -3.13 -1.90
C VAL A 52 15.77 -4.10 -0.76
N LYS A 53 15.67 -3.59 0.48
CA LYS A 53 15.34 -4.43 1.65
C LYS A 53 13.85 -4.78 1.69
N ALA A 54 12.97 -3.86 1.31
CA ALA A 54 11.56 -4.14 1.16
C ALA A 54 11.31 -5.24 0.11
N CYS A 55 12.00 -5.19 -1.04
CA CYS A 55 11.93 -6.22 -2.07
C CYS A 55 12.49 -7.57 -1.59
N LYS A 56 13.54 -7.57 -0.74
CA LYS A 56 14.03 -8.79 -0.09
C LYS A 56 12.94 -9.44 0.77
N VAL A 57 12.28 -8.66 1.63
CA VAL A 57 11.15 -9.16 2.45
C VAL A 57 10.06 -9.73 1.57
N LEU A 58 9.73 -9.04 0.47
CA LEU A 58 8.72 -9.49 -0.48
C LEU A 58 9.01 -10.87 -1.07
N LYS A 59 10.28 -11.13 -1.41
CA LYS A 59 10.74 -12.38 -1.99
C LYS A 59 10.73 -13.53 -0.98
N THR A 60 11.10 -13.25 0.28
CA THR A 60 11.34 -14.29 1.29
C THR A 60 10.15 -14.55 2.19
N ALA A 61 9.32 -13.55 2.48
CA ALA A 61 8.23 -13.70 3.42
C ALA A 61 7.10 -14.57 2.86
N ARG A 62 6.45 -15.31 3.77
CA ARG A 62 5.34 -16.22 3.46
C ARG A 62 4.13 -16.02 4.36
N GLN A 63 4.24 -15.12 5.35
CA GLN A 63 3.15 -14.76 6.26
C GLN A 63 2.06 -14.07 5.45
N GLN A 64 0.83 -14.54 5.66
CA GLN A 64 -0.36 -13.91 5.12
C GLN A 64 -0.84 -12.80 6.04
N ASP A 65 -0.74 -13.00 7.36
CA ASP A 65 -1.10 -11.98 8.33
C ASP A 65 -0.08 -10.81 8.33
N LEU A 66 -0.57 -9.61 8.05
CA LEU A 66 0.24 -8.40 7.92
C LEU A 66 0.94 -8.03 9.23
N ARG A 67 0.27 -8.17 10.37
CA ARG A 67 0.85 -7.84 11.67
C ARG A 67 2.01 -8.77 12.01
N GLN A 68 1.85 -10.07 11.76
CA GLN A 68 2.92 -11.07 11.88
C GLN A 68 4.07 -10.84 10.89
N LEU A 69 3.76 -10.45 9.65
CA LEU A 69 4.77 -10.10 8.65
C LEU A 69 5.66 -8.96 9.16
N LEU A 70 5.06 -7.87 9.64
CA LEU A 70 5.76 -6.69 10.14
C LEU A 70 6.61 -7.01 11.38
N LYS A 71 6.05 -7.75 12.35
CA LYS A 71 6.81 -8.16 13.55
C LYS A 71 7.99 -9.09 13.24
N LYS A 72 7.96 -9.81 12.11
CA LYS A 72 9.06 -10.69 11.66
C LYS A 72 10.08 -10.00 10.73
N LEU A 73 9.94 -8.71 10.44
CA LEU A 73 10.91 -7.96 9.62
C LEU A 73 12.36 -8.08 10.10
N PRO A 74 12.69 -7.99 11.42
CA PRO A 74 14.06 -8.12 11.89
C PRO A 74 14.68 -9.47 11.48
N THR A 75 13.89 -10.55 11.55
CA THR A 75 14.29 -11.91 11.16
C THR A 75 14.56 -12.03 9.66
N TYR A 76 13.68 -11.48 8.81
CA TYR A 76 13.87 -11.51 7.35
C TYR A 76 15.09 -10.72 6.88
N LEU A 77 15.32 -9.58 7.53
CA LEU A 77 16.39 -8.67 7.17
C LEU A 77 17.72 -9.02 7.82
N LYS A 78 17.72 -9.85 8.87
CA LYS A 78 18.89 -10.15 9.72
C LYS A 78 19.49 -8.86 10.29
N MET A 79 18.60 -8.00 10.81
CA MET A 79 18.96 -6.68 11.34
C MET A 79 18.32 -6.49 12.71
N ASN A 80 19.02 -5.79 13.60
CA ASN A 80 18.40 -5.28 14.81
C ASN A 80 17.51 -4.09 14.44
N LEU A 81 16.20 -4.29 14.53
CA LEU A 81 15.19 -3.33 14.10
C LEU A 81 14.06 -3.33 15.11
N ALA A 82 13.74 -2.16 15.65
CA ALA A 82 12.58 -1.98 16.50
C ALA A 82 11.35 -1.74 15.62
N VAL A 83 10.41 -2.69 15.62
CA VAL A 83 9.11 -2.53 14.97
C VAL A 83 8.08 -2.32 16.07
N THR A 84 7.72 -1.06 16.32
CA THR A 84 6.75 -0.69 17.36
C THR A 84 5.34 -1.04 16.92
N ASP A 85 4.42 -1.24 17.87
CA ASP A 85 3.00 -1.43 17.55
C ASP A 85 2.42 -0.17 16.86
N GLU A 86 2.91 1.03 17.18
CA GLU A 86 2.54 2.27 16.48
C GLU A 86 2.92 2.23 14.99
N TYR A 87 4.11 1.74 14.65
CA TYR A 87 4.51 1.58 13.26
C TYR A 87 3.60 0.59 12.53
N VAL A 88 3.18 -0.49 13.21
CA VAL A 88 2.25 -1.48 12.65
C VAL A 88 0.89 -0.85 12.35
N GLU A 89 0.31 -0.09 13.29
CA GLU A 89 -0.96 0.59 13.04
C GLU A 89 -0.85 1.61 11.90
N LYS A 90 0.20 2.43 11.88
CA LYS A 90 0.43 3.39 10.79
C LYS A 90 0.62 2.70 9.44
N PHE A 91 1.23 1.52 9.41
CA PHE A 91 1.35 0.72 8.20
C PHE A 91 -0.01 0.27 7.69
N ILE A 92 -0.89 -0.18 8.59
CA ILE A 92 -2.27 -0.56 8.24
C ILE A 92 -3.04 0.65 7.73
N CYS A 93 -2.91 1.82 8.37
CA CYS A 93 -3.52 3.06 7.86
C CYS A 93 -3.00 3.42 6.46
N ALA A 94 -1.70 3.30 6.22
CA ALA A 94 -1.12 3.55 4.89
C ALA A 94 -1.65 2.57 3.84
N ASP A 95 -1.77 1.28 4.16
CA ASP A 95 -2.33 0.28 3.26
C ASP A 95 -3.81 0.54 2.94
N ASN A 96 -4.60 0.86 3.98
CA ASN A 96 -5.98 1.27 3.85
C ASN A 96 -6.13 2.55 3.03
N THR A 97 -5.19 3.50 3.14
CA THR A 97 -5.21 4.73 2.33
C THR A 97 -5.02 4.39 0.85
N PHE A 98 -4.05 3.56 0.50
CA PHE A 98 -3.88 3.08 -0.88
C PHE A 98 -5.08 2.29 -1.43
N LEU A 99 -5.85 1.62 -0.56
CA LEU A 99 -7.01 0.83 -0.95
C LEU A 99 -8.29 1.66 -1.05
N TYR A 100 -8.52 2.54 -0.08
CA TYR A 100 -9.83 3.11 0.20
C TYR A 100 -9.87 4.62 0.19
N GLN A 101 -8.79 5.28 -0.25
CA GLN A 101 -8.81 6.72 -0.45
C GLN A 101 -10.05 7.12 -1.27
N LEU A 102 -10.80 8.10 -0.75
CA LEU A 102 -12.00 8.56 -1.41
C LEU A 102 -11.65 9.22 -2.75
N VAL A 103 -12.37 8.82 -3.77
CA VAL A 103 -12.30 9.32 -5.14
C VAL A 103 -13.70 9.73 -5.61
N PHE A 104 -13.76 10.55 -6.65
CA PHE A 104 -15.03 10.94 -7.25
C PHE A 104 -15.35 10.03 -8.45
N ASP A 105 -16.52 9.38 -8.42
CA ASP A 105 -17.08 8.71 -9.59
C ASP A 105 -17.81 9.75 -10.46
N PRO A 106 -17.31 10.10 -11.66
CA PRO A 106 -17.91 11.12 -12.51
C PRO A 106 -19.22 10.67 -13.18
N LEU A 107 -19.47 9.36 -13.28
CA LEU A 107 -20.69 8.83 -13.87
C LEU A 107 -21.84 8.89 -12.86
N GLN A 108 -21.55 8.51 -11.62
CA GLN A 108 -22.53 8.50 -10.53
C GLN A 108 -22.58 9.82 -9.74
N ARG A 109 -21.63 10.73 -10.01
CA ARG A 109 -21.45 12.02 -9.34
C ARG A 109 -21.42 11.89 -7.82
N LYS A 110 -20.61 10.97 -7.33
CA LYS A 110 -20.54 10.66 -5.89
C LYS A 110 -19.12 10.33 -5.47
N MET A 111 -18.81 10.64 -4.21
CA MET A 111 -17.58 10.16 -3.59
C MET A 111 -17.73 8.67 -3.26
N ILE A 112 -16.75 7.86 -3.65
CA ILE A 112 -16.64 6.43 -3.34
C ILE A 112 -15.20 6.11 -2.93
N PRO A 113 -14.93 5.01 -2.21
CA PRO A 113 -13.56 4.56 -2.05
C PRO A 113 -12.98 4.08 -3.40
N LEU A 114 -11.67 4.20 -3.56
CA LEU A 114 -10.95 3.71 -4.75
C LEU A 114 -11.21 2.23 -5.05
N ASN A 115 -11.32 1.40 -4.01
CA ASN A 115 -11.74 0.00 -4.09
C ASN A 115 -12.92 -0.23 -3.15
N PRO A 116 -13.83 -1.18 -3.45
CA PRO A 116 -14.87 -1.59 -2.51
C PRO A 116 -14.28 -2.03 -1.17
N TYR A 117 -14.91 -1.64 -0.06
CA TYR A 117 -14.49 -2.06 1.27
C TYR A 117 -14.59 -3.58 1.42
N ALA A 118 -13.57 -4.21 2.00
CA ALA A 118 -13.65 -5.61 2.39
C ALA A 118 -14.60 -5.78 3.59
N PRO A 119 -15.25 -6.95 3.78
CA PRO A 119 -16.21 -7.19 4.87
C PRO A 119 -15.68 -6.88 6.28
N GLU A 120 -14.38 -7.06 6.49
CA GLU A 120 -13.70 -6.87 7.76
C GLU A 120 -13.30 -5.41 8.07
N VAL A 121 -13.52 -4.48 7.12
CA VAL A 121 -13.09 -3.09 7.26
C VAL A 121 -14.16 -2.25 7.96
N ASP A 122 -13.82 -1.70 9.12
CA ASP A 122 -14.64 -0.70 9.80
C ASP A 122 -14.48 0.69 9.16
N THR A 123 -15.47 1.08 8.35
CA THR A 123 -15.48 2.38 7.66
C THR A 123 -15.50 3.59 8.59
N SER A 124 -15.93 3.44 9.85
CA SER A 124 -15.92 4.53 10.83
C SER A 124 -14.51 4.96 11.23
N GLN A 125 -13.51 4.12 10.97
CA GLN A 125 -12.11 4.36 11.32
C GLN A 125 -11.27 4.84 10.13
N LEU A 126 -11.88 5.21 9.00
CA LEU A 126 -11.17 5.54 7.75
C LEU A 126 -11.08 7.03 7.43
N ASP A 127 -11.30 7.91 8.41
CA ASP A 127 -11.21 9.37 8.24
C ASP A 127 -9.89 9.84 7.60
N TYR A 128 -8.78 9.14 7.87
CA TYR A 128 -7.46 9.42 7.29
C TYR A 128 -7.38 9.14 5.79
N ALA A 129 -8.29 8.33 5.23
CA ALA A 129 -8.40 8.05 3.79
C ALA A 129 -9.37 9.02 3.08
N GLY A 130 -9.84 10.05 3.78
CA GLY A 130 -10.76 11.06 3.27
C GLY A 130 -12.09 11.03 4.02
N ARG A 131 -12.69 12.21 4.15
CA ARG A 131 -14.00 12.37 4.79
C ARG A 131 -15.07 12.55 3.72
N TYR A 132 -16.19 11.84 3.89
CA TYR A 132 -17.35 12.10 3.05
C TYR A 132 -17.82 13.53 3.26
N PRO A 133 -18.08 14.28 2.17
CA PRO A 133 -18.66 15.60 2.30
C PRO A 133 -20.04 15.48 2.96
N LEU A 134 -20.42 16.51 3.74
CA LEU A 134 -21.75 16.60 4.30
C LEU A 134 -22.80 16.49 3.17
N PRO A 135 -24.01 15.94 3.43
CA PRO A 135 -25.00 15.63 2.39
C PRO A 135 -25.34 16.79 1.44
N LEU A 136 -25.14 18.04 1.87
CA LEU A 136 -25.41 19.25 1.07
C LEU A 136 -24.34 19.59 0.02
N LEU A 137 -23.15 18.99 0.09
CA LEU A 137 -22.00 19.31 -0.78
C LEU A 137 -21.68 18.23 -1.82
N ALA A 138 -22.34 17.07 -1.77
CA ALA A 138 -22.06 15.95 -2.65
C ALA A 138 -22.73 16.05 -4.04
N CYS A 139 -23.64 17.01 -4.24
CA CYS A 139 -24.47 17.14 -5.44
C CYS A 139 -24.20 18.41 -6.27
N SER A 140 -23.16 19.19 -5.93
CA SER A 140 -22.82 20.46 -6.58
C SER A 140 -21.84 20.28 -7.73
#